data_AF-A0A1Y3XG07-F1
#
_entry.id   AF-A0A1Y3XG07-F1
#
_cell.length_a   1.000
_cell.length_b   1.000
_cell.length_c   1.000
_cell.angle_alpha   90.00
_cell.angle_beta   90.00
_cell.angle_gamma   90.00
#
_symmetry.space_group_name_H-M   'P 1'
#
loop_
_entity.id
_entity.type
_entity.pdbx_description
1 polymer ?
#
loop_
_entity_poly.entity_id
_entity_poly.type
_entity_poly.pdbx_seq_one_letter_code
_entity_poly.pdbx_strand_id
1 'polypeptide(L)'
;MEKEYNISINITPKAFEGLARQGMLCHQGICELCDDALAAALPGEKARVCVALAPDSDKNYLNIAVADWGCGMELAALTNALQLGSAPLSNDRLNEHGYGLNNALACLSGGTGDWCIYTRSQPGPYFKVSGPFDLNMTVKMTESIDLPEGLNLQWPDPSTVIHVRVPMAIARTLQRQGNRKLSDLVTLRMWLIEHLGVAYRGYLELDPVTLEPSAKIAVTVSQSSLLVPPIPVPMMMGRTEKLEVELGGQVVPVTYVHGTLDKSKQEHLVQGSKARFYYQCSQPTQGIDIRLGKRVIATAQLGEVWHREDGSPLCRHNSYNDFVGELILPELPRGVLATLNNKTGIDRNDPDWDVVFEALADFPPQKNAAALSEDELKKKWMKILKAANPEDDVTSEISVWPTGTRVDVVDKGANGKCDIYELKTRKAEPQDLYQLRMYWDGLVLEGIQPTRGILLTAKYNDAIREMAEQMNSLPTPNLPDGTPSEPYRFLLATHQEKELSV
;
A
#
# COMPACT_ATOMS: atom_id res chain seq x y z
N MET A 1 29.55 -14.18 -41.19
CA MET A 1 28.54 -13.21 -41.67
C MET A 1 27.47 -13.18 -40.61
N GLU A 2 27.31 -12.06 -39.91
CA GLU A 2 26.17 -11.87 -39.00
C GLU A 2 24.89 -11.93 -39.84
N LYS A 3 23.95 -12.80 -39.43
CA LYS A 3 22.67 -12.95 -40.13
C LYS A 3 21.75 -11.83 -39.67
N GLU A 4 21.25 -11.05 -40.62
CA GLU A 4 20.33 -9.93 -40.37
C GLU A 4 18.97 -10.19 -41.01
N TYR A 5 17.91 -9.69 -40.36
CA TYR A 5 16.53 -9.75 -40.82
C TYR A 5 15.92 -8.35 -40.72
N ASN A 6 15.10 -7.97 -41.69
CA ASN A 6 14.37 -6.70 -41.66
C ASN A 6 12.92 -6.96 -41.27
N ILE A 7 12.42 -6.17 -40.32
CA ILE A 7 11.04 -6.18 -39.86
C ILE A 7 10.41 -4.84 -40.21
N SER A 8 9.24 -4.89 -40.85
CA SER A 8 8.42 -3.70 -41.06
C SER A 8 7.39 -3.56 -39.94
N ILE A 9 7.27 -2.37 -39.36
CA ILE A 9 6.27 -2.03 -38.34
C ILE A 9 5.09 -1.34 -39.02
N ASN A 10 3.90 -1.93 -38.91
CA ASN A 10 2.72 -1.53 -39.68
C ASN A 10 1.98 -0.32 -39.10
N ILE A 11 2.66 0.81 -38.95
CA ILE A 11 2.09 2.04 -38.37
C ILE A 11 2.61 3.30 -39.09
N THR A 12 2.22 4.48 -38.59
CA THR A 12 2.79 5.77 -39.05
C THR A 12 3.85 6.27 -38.08
N PRO A 13 4.85 7.05 -38.52
CA PRO A 13 5.88 7.60 -37.63
C PRO A 13 5.30 8.40 -36.44
N LYS A 14 4.17 9.10 -36.65
CA LYS A 14 3.48 9.86 -35.59
C LYS A 14 2.96 8.98 -34.46
N ALA A 15 2.69 7.70 -34.71
CA ALA A 15 2.23 6.79 -33.67
C ALA A 15 3.30 6.59 -32.59
N PHE A 16 4.59 6.52 -32.96
CA PHE A 16 5.69 6.40 -32.00
C PHE A 16 5.81 7.61 -31.06
N GLU A 17 5.59 8.83 -31.58
CA GLU A 17 5.54 10.04 -30.75
C GLU A 17 4.37 9.98 -29.74
N GLY A 18 3.24 9.40 -30.15
CA GLY A 18 2.08 9.20 -29.30
C GLY A 18 2.33 8.21 -28.15
N LEU A 19 3.02 7.10 -28.43
CA LEU A 19 3.36 6.09 -27.41
C LEU A 19 4.19 6.70 -26.27
N ALA A 20 5.18 7.52 -26.60
CA ALA A 20 6.05 8.14 -25.61
C ALA A 20 5.33 9.14 -24.69
N ARG A 21 4.17 9.66 -25.12
CA ARG A 21 3.42 10.74 -24.44
C ARG A 21 2.26 10.25 -23.59
N GLN A 22 2.29 9.01 -23.11
CA GLN A 22 1.23 8.44 -22.28
C GLN A 22 1.34 8.77 -20.78
N GLY A 23 2.31 9.59 -20.37
CA GLY A 23 2.44 10.03 -18.97
C GLY A 23 2.84 8.92 -17.98
N MET A 24 3.34 7.81 -18.49
CA MET A 24 3.72 6.64 -17.69
C MET A 24 4.99 6.92 -16.86
N LEU A 25 4.95 6.54 -15.59
CA LEU A 25 6.08 6.64 -14.66
C LEU A 25 7.06 5.48 -14.86
N CYS A 26 8.30 5.66 -14.41
CA CYS A 26 9.37 4.68 -14.59
C CYS A 26 9.01 3.29 -14.02
N HIS A 27 8.43 3.22 -12.82
CA HIS A 27 8.04 1.93 -12.24
C HIS A 27 6.94 1.24 -13.04
N GLN A 28 6.01 1.99 -13.65
CA GLN A 28 4.94 1.42 -14.48
C GLN A 28 5.52 0.80 -15.74
N GLY A 29 6.46 1.48 -16.40
CA GLY A 29 7.17 0.89 -17.55
C GLY A 29 7.99 -0.34 -17.18
N ILE A 30 8.66 -0.34 -16.03
CA ILE A 30 9.37 -1.54 -15.55
C ILE A 30 8.38 -2.67 -15.21
N CYS A 31 7.20 -2.36 -14.67
CA CYS A 31 6.15 -3.36 -14.43
C CYS A 31 5.65 -3.99 -15.74
N GLU A 32 5.47 -3.22 -16.81
CA GLU A 32 5.11 -3.80 -18.12
C GLU A 32 6.17 -4.82 -18.60
N LEU A 33 7.46 -4.49 -18.46
CA LEU A 33 8.54 -5.43 -18.81
C LEU A 33 8.57 -6.65 -17.87
N CYS A 34 8.24 -6.47 -16.59
CA CYS A 34 8.14 -7.58 -15.63
C CYS A 34 6.91 -8.45 -15.87
N ASP A 35 5.78 -7.88 -16.29
CA ASP A 35 4.57 -8.60 -16.67
C ASP A 35 4.88 -9.55 -17.83
N ASP A 36 5.54 -9.06 -18.89
CA ASP A 36 5.99 -9.87 -20.02
C ASP A 36 6.96 -10.98 -19.58
N ALA A 37 7.92 -10.66 -18.72
CA ALA A 37 8.88 -11.61 -18.16
C ALA A 37 8.22 -12.72 -17.31
N LEU A 38 7.20 -12.39 -16.54
CA LEU A 38 6.42 -13.35 -15.74
C LEU A 38 5.55 -14.23 -16.64
N ALA A 39 4.90 -13.65 -17.65
CA ALA A 39 4.09 -14.37 -18.64
C ALA A 39 4.91 -15.32 -19.51
N ALA A 40 6.22 -15.07 -19.66
CA ALA A 40 7.13 -15.93 -20.39
C ALA A 40 7.55 -17.19 -19.61
N ALA A 41 7.16 -17.33 -18.34
CA ALA A 41 7.53 -18.48 -17.52
C ALA A 41 7.11 -19.82 -18.16
N LEU A 42 8.01 -20.80 -18.14
CA LEU A 42 7.72 -22.12 -18.67
C LEU A 42 6.65 -22.83 -17.81
N PRO A 43 5.74 -23.61 -18.42
CA PRO A 43 4.71 -24.34 -17.66
C PRO A 43 5.31 -25.22 -16.56
N GLY A 44 4.84 -25.05 -15.33
CA GLY A 44 5.33 -25.80 -14.16
C GLY A 44 6.65 -25.29 -13.58
N GLU A 45 7.28 -24.29 -14.20
CA GLU A 45 8.47 -23.63 -13.66
C GLU A 45 8.12 -22.33 -12.92
N LYS A 46 9.00 -21.93 -12.00
CA LYS A 46 8.88 -20.65 -11.29
C LYS A 46 9.51 -19.55 -12.13
N ALA A 47 8.79 -18.44 -12.29
CA ALA A 47 9.30 -17.29 -13.01
C ALA A 47 10.52 -16.69 -12.30
N ARG A 48 11.50 -16.24 -13.07
CA ARG A 48 12.66 -15.50 -12.58
C ARG A 48 12.79 -14.20 -13.36
N VAL A 49 12.91 -13.11 -12.64
CA VAL A 49 13.07 -11.77 -13.24
C VAL A 49 14.22 -11.05 -12.53
N CYS A 50 15.12 -10.46 -13.29
CA CYS A 50 16.15 -9.56 -12.77
C CYS A 50 15.95 -8.16 -13.33
N VAL A 51 15.89 -7.15 -12.47
CA VAL A 51 15.94 -5.74 -12.86
C VAL A 51 17.28 -5.15 -12.42
N ALA A 52 18.15 -4.86 -13.38
CA ALA A 52 19.49 -4.32 -13.13
C ALA A 52 19.54 -2.81 -13.36
N LEU A 53 20.17 -2.08 -12.44
CA LEU A 53 20.39 -0.64 -12.54
C LEU A 53 21.89 -0.35 -12.56
N ALA A 54 22.34 0.48 -13.51
CA ALA A 54 23.74 0.92 -13.60
C ALA A 54 23.81 2.40 -13.99
N PRO A 55 24.80 3.15 -13.49
CA PRO A 55 24.99 4.53 -13.91
C PRO A 55 25.35 4.56 -15.41
N ASP A 56 24.94 5.61 -16.10
CA ASP A 56 25.43 5.91 -17.45
C ASP A 56 26.67 6.81 -17.36
N SER A 57 27.49 6.80 -18.41
CA SER A 57 28.62 7.74 -18.52
C SER A 57 28.13 9.19 -18.58
N ASP A 58 26.95 9.43 -19.17
CA ASP A 58 26.22 10.69 -19.05
C ASP A 58 25.31 10.67 -17.81
N LYS A 59 25.60 11.56 -16.86
CA LYS A 59 24.85 11.69 -15.59
C LYS A 59 23.36 12.04 -15.76
N ASN A 60 22.94 12.43 -16.96
CA ASN A 60 21.54 12.66 -17.29
C ASN A 60 20.78 11.37 -17.62
N TYR A 61 21.44 10.21 -17.63
CA TYR A 61 20.84 8.93 -17.96
C TYR A 61 21.14 7.85 -16.90
N LEU A 62 20.31 6.82 -16.91
CA LEU A 62 20.41 5.62 -16.11
C LEU A 62 20.25 4.42 -17.04
N ASN A 63 21.11 3.41 -16.90
CA ASN A 63 20.93 2.15 -17.59
C ASN A 63 20.04 1.23 -16.76
N ILE A 64 18.96 0.74 -17.36
CA ILE A 64 18.06 -0.26 -16.77
C ILE A 64 18.03 -1.47 -17.69
N ALA A 65 18.15 -2.67 -17.13
CA ALA A 65 17.87 -3.90 -17.85
C ALA A 65 16.84 -4.76 -17.09
N VAL A 66 15.90 -5.35 -17.81
CA VAL A 66 14.97 -6.37 -17.30
C VAL A 66 15.25 -7.67 -18.04
N ALA A 67 15.51 -8.74 -17.31
CA ALA A 67 15.85 -10.04 -17.86
C ALA A 67 14.98 -11.15 -17.26
N ASP A 68 14.66 -12.15 -18.07
CA ASP A 68 13.93 -13.34 -17.67
C ASP A 68 14.58 -14.63 -18.18
N TRP A 69 14.14 -15.74 -17.61
CA TRP A 69 14.56 -17.11 -17.94
C TRP A 69 13.36 -17.93 -18.41
N GLY A 70 12.47 -17.30 -19.18
CA GLY A 70 11.27 -17.90 -19.72
C GLY A 70 11.49 -18.59 -21.06
N CYS A 71 10.42 -18.67 -21.85
CA CYS A 71 10.40 -19.33 -23.16
C CYS A 71 11.12 -18.55 -24.27
N GLY A 72 11.45 -17.27 -24.05
CA GLY A 72 12.02 -16.39 -25.06
C GLY A 72 11.17 -16.26 -26.33
N MET A 73 11.76 -15.71 -27.40
CA MET A 73 11.08 -15.48 -28.67
C MET A 73 11.89 -15.97 -29.87
N GLU A 74 11.19 -16.58 -30.81
CA GLU A 74 11.65 -16.76 -32.19
C GLU A 74 11.47 -15.45 -32.99
N LEU A 75 12.12 -15.35 -34.15
CA LEU A 75 12.04 -14.17 -35.02
C LEU A 75 10.61 -13.71 -35.31
N ALA A 76 9.68 -14.64 -35.55
CA ALA A 76 8.28 -14.32 -35.84
C ALA A 76 7.55 -13.76 -34.60
N ALA A 77 7.83 -14.31 -33.42
CA ALA A 77 7.26 -13.82 -32.16
C ALA A 77 7.82 -12.44 -31.78
N LEU A 78 9.14 -12.25 -31.93
CA LEU A 78 9.78 -10.94 -31.76
C LEU A 78 9.20 -9.91 -32.74
N THR A 79 9.01 -10.31 -33.99
CA THR A 79 8.37 -9.47 -35.01
C THR A 79 6.97 -9.04 -34.60
N ASN A 80 6.16 -9.96 -34.09
CA ASN A 80 4.81 -9.68 -33.62
C ASN A 80 4.82 -8.77 -32.37
N ALA A 81 5.74 -8.99 -31.43
CA ALA A 81 5.84 -8.20 -30.20
C ALA A 81 6.14 -6.71 -30.48
N LEU A 82 6.88 -6.42 -31.55
CA LEU A 82 7.18 -5.04 -31.98
C LEU A 82 6.03 -4.37 -32.76
N GLN A 83 5.01 -5.11 -33.20
CA GLN A 83 3.83 -4.51 -33.83
C GLN A 83 2.93 -3.87 -32.76
N LEU A 84 2.47 -2.65 -32.99
CA LEU A 84 1.55 -1.98 -32.06
C LEU A 84 0.16 -2.61 -32.11
N GLY A 85 -0.33 -3.06 -30.96
CA GLY A 85 -1.68 -3.63 -30.83
C GLY A 85 -1.81 -5.04 -31.38
N SER A 86 -0.70 -5.70 -31.69
CA SER A 86 -0.72 -7.12 -32.03
C SER A 86 -1.11 -7.94 -30.81
N ALA A 87 -2.07 -8.84 -30.98
CA ALA A 87 -2.44 -9.77 -29.93
C ALA A 87 -1.21 -10.61 -29.50
N PRO A 88 -1.00 -10.82 -28.19
CA PRO A 88 0.04 -11.72 -27.72
C PRO A 88 -0.22 -13.15 -28.20
N LEU A 89 0.85 -13.91 -28.36
CA LEU A 89 0.76 -15.33 -28.72
C LEU A 89 0.31 -16.21 -27.55
N SER A 90 0.53 -15.75 -26.31
CA SER A 90 0.05 -16.41 -25.09
C SER A 90 -1.36 -15.96 -24.73
N ASN A 91 -2.06 -16.74 -23.92
CA ASN A 91 -3.34 -16.37 -23.30
C ASN A 91 -3.17 -15.76 -21.89
N ASP A 92 -1.93 -15.49 -21.46
CA ASP A 92 -1.66 -14.94 -20.14
C ASP A 92 -2.27 -13.54 -20.00
N ARG A 93 -3.00 -13.31 -18.91
CA ARG A 93 -3.68 -12.04 -18.65
C ARG A 93 -2.71 -10.88 -18.46
N LEU A 94 -1.48 -11.16 -18.02
CA LEU A 94 -0.42 -10.15 -17.93
C LEU A 94 -0.12 -9.51 -19.29
N ASN A 95 -0.52 -10.08 -20.43
CA ASN A 95 -0.23 -9.52 -21.75
C ASN A 95 -1.46 -8.96 -22.49
N GLU A 96 -2.57 -8.69 -21.81
CA GLU A 96 -3.92 -8.42 -22.37
C GLU A 96 -4.01 -7.63 -23.70
N HIS A 97 -3.33 -6.48 -23.82
CA HIS A 97 -3.64 -5.47 -24.85
C HIS A 97 -2.69 -5.39 -26.06
N GLY A 98 -1.51 -6.02 -26.01
CA GLY A 98 -0.53 -5.94 -27.12
C GLY A 98 0.17 -4.58 -27.31
N TYR A 99 0.06 -3.68 -26.33
CA TYR A 99 0.73 -2.36 -26.33
C TYR A 99 1.80 -2.20 -25.25
N GLY A 100 1.83 -3.08 -24.23
CA GLY A 100 2.65 -2.94 -23.01
C GLY A 100 4.13 -2.74 -23.29
N LEU A 101 4.77 -3.70 -23.96
CA LEU A 101 6.19 -3.63 -24.33
C LEU A 101 6.54 -2.34 -25.09
N ASN A 102 5.77 -2.02 -26.12
CA ASN A 102 6.05 -0.88 -26.99
C ASN A 102 5.86 0.47 -26.27
N ASN A 103 4.82 0.58 -25.44
CA ASN A 103 4.62 1.72 -24.54
C ASN A 103 5.77 1.84 -23.54
N ALA A 104 6.22 0.72 -22.96
CA ALA A 104 7.31 0.70 -22.00
C ALA A 104 8.62 1.21 -22.61
N LEU A 105 9.02 0.68 -23.76
CA LEU A 105 10.22 1.09 -24.47
C LEU A 105 10.16 2.55 -24.92
N ALA A 106 9.03 2.98 -25.48
CA ALA A 106 8.85 4.37 -25.91
C ALA A 106 8.89 5.34 -24.71
N CYS A 107 8.17 5.06 -23.62
CA CYS A 107 8.16 5.95 -22.46
C CYS A 107 9.50 5.94 -21.72
N LEU A 108 10.08 4.78 -21.42
CA LEU A 108 11.32 4.69 -20.65
C LEU A 108 12.51 5.30 -21.39
N SER A 109 12.56 5.21 -22.73
CA SER A 109 13.61 5.83 -23.54
C SER A 109 13.39 7.33 -23.79
N GLY A 110 12.24 7.91 -23.38
CA GLY A 110 11.89 9.29 -23.73
C GLY A 110 11.48 9.47 -25.20
N GLY A 111 11.02 8.40 -25.84
CA GLY A 111 10.44 8.35 -27.19
C GLY A 111 11.44 7.97 -28.27
N THR A 112 12.56 8.68 -28.33
CA THR A 112 13.60 8.47 -29.35
C THR A 112 14.94 8.03 -28.76
N GLY A 113 14.97 7.63 -27.48
CA GLY A 113 16.19 7.18 -26.82
C GLY A 113 16.53 5.73 -27.12
N ASP A 114 17.70 5.33 -26.64
CA ASP A 114 18.28 4.03 -26.93
C ASP A 114 17.67 2.91 -26.08
N TRP A 115 17.34 1.80 -26.73
CA TRP A 115 16.96 0.55 -26.08
C TRP A 115 17.36 -0.62 -26.96
N CYS A 116 17.44 -1.81 -26.39
CA CYS A 116 17.60 -3.04 -27.15
C CYS A 116 16.93 -4.24 -26.47
N ILE A 117 16.54 -5.21 -27.29
CA ILE A 117 16.01 -6.50 -26.85
C ILE A 117 16.95 -7.57 -27.40
N TYR A 118 17.42 -8.43 -26.50
CA TYR A 118 18.06 -9.70 -26.81
C TYR A 118 17.07 -10.81 -26.47
N THR A 119 16.83 -11.77 -27.36
CA THR A 119 15.95 -12.90 -27.05
C THR A 119 16.36 -14.16 -27.80
N ARG A 120 16.17 -15.32 -27.17
CA ARG A 120 16.32 -16.64 -27.78
C ARG A 120 15.33 -17.61 -27.16
N SER A 121 14.75 -18.48 -27.98
CA SER A 121 13.83 -19.54 -27.56
C SER A 121 14.55 -20.80 -27.05
N GLN A 122 15.81 -20.98 -27.45
CA GLN A 122 16.65 -22.14 -27.19
C GLN A 122 18.10 -21.70 -27.01
N PRO A 123 18.95 -22.50 -26.33
CA PRO A 123 20.38 -22.22 -26.23
C PRO A 123 21.02 -21.98 -27.61
N GLY A 124 21.79 -20.91 -27.72
CA GLY A 124 22.35 -20.46 -28.99
C GLY A 124 22.40 -18.94 -29.11
N PRO A 125 22.60 -18.41 -30.32
CA PRO A 125 22.64 -16.98 -30.59
C PRO A 125 21.30 -16.30 -30.29
N TYR A 126 21.38 -15.06 -29.82
CA TYR A 126 20.23 -14.19 -29.58
C TYR A 126 19.84 -13.44 -30.85
N PHE A 127 18.54 -13.24 -31.02
CA PHE A 127 18.03 -12.15 -31.84
C PHE A 127 18.18 -10.84 -31.06
N LYS A 128 18.90 -9.88 -31.64
CA LYS A 128 19.06 -8.52 -31.12
C LYS A 128 18.32 -7.53 -32.02
N VAL A 129 17.45 -6.73 -31.44
CA VAL A 129 16.84 -5.56 -32.08
C VAL A 129 17.10 -4.33 -31.21
N SER A 130 17.32 -3.19 -31.84
CA SER A 130 17.63 -1.94 -31.15
C SER A 130 16.69 -0.83 -31.59
N GLY A 131 16.30 0.00 -30.63
CA GLY A 131 15.63 1.26 -30.86
C GLY A 131 16.58 2.36 -31.34
N PRO A 132 16.05 3.57 -31.60
CA PRO A 132 14.65 3.96 -31.42
C PRO A 132 13.71 3.24 -32.41
N PHE A 133 12.40 3.31 -32.14
CA PHE A 133 11.42 2.73 -33.05
C PHE A 133 11.46 3.41 -34.44
N ASP A 134 11.39 2.59 -35.48
CA ASP A 134 11.28 3.02 -36.87
C ASP A 134 10.28 2.09 -37.59
N LEU A 135 9.79 2.53 -38.75
CA LEU A 135 8.97 1.73 -39.65
C LEU A 135 9.69 0.48 -40.17
N ASN A 136 11.02 0.52 -40.22
CA ASN A 136 11.84 -0.63 -40.58
C ASN A 136 12.93 -0.83 -39.53
N MET A 137 12.89 -1.97 -38.86
CA MET A 137 13.85 -2.34 -37.82
C MET A 137 14.68 -3.53 -38.28
N THR A 138 15.96 -3.54 -37.92
CA THR A 138 16.87 -4.65 -38.23
C THR A 138 17.09 -5.52 -37.01
N VAL A 139 16.88 -6.82 -37.17
CA VAL A 139 17.23 -7.85 -36.19
C VAL A 139 18.52 -8.52 -36.60
N LYS A 140 19.48 -8.59 -35.68
CA LYS A 140 20.77 -9.26 -35.88
C LYS A 140 20.87 -10.49 -35.01
N MET A 141 21.57 -11.52 -35.48
CA MET A 141 21.97 -12.65 -34.62
C MET A 141 23.31 -12.36 -33.96
N THR A 142 23.38 -12.49 -32.64
CA THR A 142 24.59 -12.29 -31.83
C THR A 142 24.80 -13.43 -30.84
N GLU A 143 26.05 -13.85 -30.63
CA GLU A 143 26.39 -14.90 -29.67
C GLU A 143 26.41 -14.39 -28.22
N SER A 144 26.58 -13.07 -28.03
CA SER A 144 26.67 -12.45 -26.72
C SER A 144 25.67 -11.32 -26.52
N ILE A 145 25.28 -11.14 -25.25
CA ILE A 145 24.54 -9.98 -24.78
C ILE A 145 25.55 -8.91 -24.39
N ASP A 146 25.54 -7.80 -25.13
CA ASP A 146 26.42 -6.64 -24.87
C ASP A 146 25.63 -5.59 -24.08
N LEU A 147 25.98 -5.44 -22.80
CA LEU A 147 25.34 -4.52 -21.87
C LEU A 147 26.36 -3.53 -21.30
N PRO A 148 25.96 -2.28 -21.01
CA PRO A 148 26.80 -1.33 -20.29
C PRO A 148 27.40 -1.90 -19.00
N GLU A 149 28.62 -1.45 -18.70
CA GLU A 149 29.35 -1.84 -17.49
C GLU A 149 28.52 -1.56 -16.22
N GLY A 150 28.54 -2.52 -15.29
CA GLY A 150 27.83 -2.41 -14.01
C GLY A 150 26.39 -2.93 -14.02
N LEU A 151 25.80 -3.23 -15.20
CA LEU A 151 24.57 -4.02 -15.26
C LEU A 151 24.88 -5.49 -14.94
N ASN A 152 24.22 -6.01 -13.92
CA ASN A 152 24.40 -7.38 -13.45
C ASN A 152 23.06 -8.11 -13.45
N LEU A 153 22.90 -9.11 -14.30
CA LEU A 153 21.62 -9.83 -14.45
C LEU A 153 21.37 -10.90 -13.38
N GLN A 154 22.20 -10.98 -12.32
CA GLN A 154 22.11 -11.91 -11.19
C GLN A 154 22.34 -13.39 -11.55
N TRP A 155 21.73 -13.90 -12.62
CA TRP A 155 21.82 -15.29 -13.08
C TRP A 155 22.41 -15.33 -14.51
N PRO A 156 23.11 -16.42 -14.87
CA PRO A 156 23.65 -16.59 -16.23
C PRO A 156 22.56 -17.01 -17.22
N ASP A 157 22.83 -16.86 -18.51
CA ASP A 157 22.02 -17.42 -19.61
C ASP A 157 20.53 -17.02 -19.62
N PRO A 158 20.18 -15.72 -19.55
CA PRO A 158 18.80 -15.29 -19.70
C PRO A 158 18.22 -15.68 -21.06
N SER A 159 16.90 -15.87 -21.13
CA SER A 159 16.18 -16.14 -22.37
C SER A 159 15.91 -14.83 -23.12
N THR A 160 15.46 -13.80 -22.39
CA THR A 160 15.24 -12.46 -22.93
C THR A 160 15.86 -11.41 -22.01
N VAL A 161 16.45 -10.38 -22.60
CA VAL A 161 16.98 -9.20 -21.90
C VAL A 161 16.55 -7.97 -22.65
N ILE A 162 15.91 -7.05 -21.93
CA ILE A 162 15.50 -5.75 -22.43
C ILE A 162 16.35 -4.71 -21.71
N HIS A 163 17.15 -3.94 -22.45
CA HIS A 163 17.93 -2.83 -21.91
C HIS A 163 17.39 -1.51 -22.45
N VAL A 164 17.28 -0.51 -21.55
CA VAL A 164 16.84 0.84 -21.88
C VAL A 164 17.79 1.84 -21.24
N ARG A 165 18.22 2.83 -22.02
CA ARG A 165 18.95 4.00 -21.55
C ARG A 165 17.94 5.08 -21.15
N VAL A 166 17.62 5.15 -19.86
CA VAL A 166 16.50 5.92 -19.31
C VAL A 166 16.93 7.34 -18.94
N PRO A 167 16.28 8.40 -19.45
CA PRO A 167 16.54 9.76 -18.98
C PRO A 167 16.29 9.89 -17.48
N MET A 168 17.17 10.59 -16.77
CA MET A 168 17.11 10.73 -15.30
C MET A 168 15.82 11.44 -14.85
N ALA A 169 15.25 12.30 -15.69
CA ALA A 169 13.93 12.92 -15.44
C ALA A 169 12.81 11.87 -15.31
N ILE A 170 12.90 10.79 -16.08
CA ILE A 170 11.98 9.64 -16.05
C ILE A 170 12.38 8.72 -14.89
N ALA A 171 13.66 8.35 -14.76
CA ALA A 171 14.13 7.48 -13.68
C ALA A 171 13.75 7.99 -12.27
N ARG A 172 13.84 9.31 -12.04
CA ARG A 172 13.45 9.95 -10.78
C ARG A 172 11.96 9.86 -10.44
N THR A 173 11.11 9.46 -11.39
CA THR A 173 9.68 9.19 -11.12
C THR A 173 9.43 7.88 -10.36
N LEU A 174 10.47 7.05 -10.13
CA LEU A 174 10.45 6.02 -9.09
C LEU A 174 10.20 6.61 -7.69
N GLN A 175 10.48 7.90 -7.51
CA GLN A 175 10.30 8.60 -6.25
C GLN A 175 8.98 9.39 -6.26
N ARG A 176 8.44 9.63 -5.06
CA ARG A 176 7.31 10.55 -4.88
C ARG A 176 7.70 11.98 -5.31
N GLN A 177 6.76 12.74 -5.87
CA GLN A 177 7.02 14.01 -6.59
C GLN A 177 7.82 15.08 -5.80
N GLY A 178 7.88 15.02 -4.46
CA GLY A 178 8.64 15.96 -3.62
C GLY A 178 10.13 15.63 -3.41
N ASN A 179 10.60 14.42 -3.73
CA ASN A 179 11.96 13.94 -3.37
C ASN A 179 12.96 13.86 -4.54
N ARG A 180 12.60 14.38 -5.72
CA ARG A 180 13.31 14.20 -7.01
C ARG A 180 14.76 14.72 -7.09
N LYS A 181 15.34 15.24 -6.01
CA LYS A 181 16.76 15.65 -5.95
C LYS A 181 17.70 14.46 -5.68
N LEU A 182 17.21 13.39 -5.03
CA LEU A 182 17.99 12.20 -4.73
C LEU A 182 18.19 11.34 -5.99
N SER A 183 19.43 10.93 -6.27
CA SER A 183 19.78 10.19 -7.50
C SER A 183 20.68 8.97 -7.25
N ASP A 184 20.91 8.58 -5.99
CA ASP A 184 21.75 7.41 -5.73
C ASP A 184 21.00 6.11 -6.08
N LEU A 185 21.73 5.18 -6.71
CA LEU A 185 21.15 3.95 -7.24
C LEU A 185 20.65 3.01 -6.16
N VAL A 186 21.28 3.02 -4.98
CA VAL A 186 20.86 2.18 -3.85
C VAL A 186 19.47 2.62 -3.37
N THR A 187 19.24 3.92 -3.23
CA THR A 187 17.92 4.47 -2.91
C THR A 187 16.91 4.17 -4.01
N LEU A 188 17.25 4.41 -5.29
CA LEU A 188 16.35 4.10 -6.40
C LEU A 188 15.98 2.61 -6.44
N ARG A 189 16.93 1.71 -6.16
CA ARG A 189 16.66 0.28 -5.99
C ARG A 189 15.65 0.03 -4.88
N MET A 190 15.76 0.68 -3.72
CA MET A 190 14.78 0.48 -2.64
C MET A 190 13.38 0.96 -3.01
N TRP A 191 13.25 2.09 -3.72
CA TRP A 191 11.96 2.53 -4.27
C TRP A 191 11.39 1.52 -5.27
N LEU A 192 12.24 0.99 -6.14
CA LEU A 192 11.82 -0.01 -7.12
C LEU A 192 11.41 -1.33 -6.45
N ILE A 193 12.16 -1.81 -5.46
CA ILE A 193 11.79 -2.98 -4.64
C ILE A 193 10.42 -2.77 -3.99
N GLU A 194 10.14 -1.57 -3.48
CA GLU A 194 8.83 -1.24 -2.93
C GLU A 194 7.72 -1.35 -3.98
N HIS A 195 7.91 -0.75 -5.16
CA HIS A 195 6.95 -0.85 -6.27
C HIS A 195 6.68 -2.29 -6.70
N LEU A 196 7.75 -3.07 -6.95
CA LEU A 196 7.64 -4.45 -7.42
C LEU A 196 7.04 -5.35 -6.33
N GLY A 197 7.40 -5.14 -5.07
CA GLY A 197 6.89 -5.92 -3.94
C GLY A 197 5.40 -5.71 -3.72
N VAL A 198 4.87 -4.50 -3.98
CA VAL A 198 3.43 -4.23 -4.00
C VAL A 198 2.79 -4.83 -5.24
N ALA A 199 3.32 -4.52 -6.42
CA ALA A 199 2.75 -4.92 -7.72
C ALA A 199 2.58 -6.43 -7.87
N TYR A 200 3.56 -7.19 -7.37
CA TYR A 200 3.68 -8.64 -7.57
C TYR A 200 3.57 -9.45 -6.28
N ARG A 201 3.06 -8.88 -5.17
CA ARG A 201 2.98 -9.61 -3.89
C ARG A 201 2.34 -11.00 -4.03
N GLY A 202 1.30 -11.17 -4.85
CA GLY A 202 0.66 -12.48 -5.07
C GLY A 202 1.56 -13.52 -5.76
N TYR A 203 2.57 -13.10 -6.51
CA TYR A 203 3.59 -14.00 -7.08
C TYR A 203 4.74 -14.29 -6.10
N LEU A 204 5.00 -13.36 -5.18
CA LEU A 204 6.13 -13.38 -4.26
C LEU A 204 5.79 -14.00 -2.89
N GLU A 205 4.50 -14.02 -2.53
CA GLU A 205 3.98 -14.73 -1.36
C GLU A 205 4.27 -16.24 -1.47
N LEU A 206 4.57 -16.87 -0.33
CA LEU A 206 4.78 -18.30 -0.28
C LEU A 206 3.44 -19.01 -0.48
N ASP A 207 3.40 -19.95 -1.42
CA ASP A 207 2.26 -20.83 -1.56
C ASP A 207 2.11 -21.67 -0.27
N PRO A 208 0.90 -21.78 0.31
CA PRO A 208 0.71 -22.41 1.61
C PRO A 208 0.97 -23.92 1.60
N VAL A 209 1.01 -24.55 0.41
CA VAL A 209 1.24 -26.00 0.26
C VAL A 209 2.71 -26.27 -0.04
N THR A 210 3.27 -25.59 -1.04
CA THR A 210 4.65 -25.82 -1.49
C THR A 210 5.69 -25.04 -0.67
N LEU A 211 5.26 -24.02 0.08
CA LEU A 211 6.11 -23.08 0.83
C LEU A 211 7.14 -22.34 -0.05
N GLU A 212 6.83 -22.21 -1.33
CA GLU A 212 7.68 -21.54 -2.31
C GLU A 212 6.89 -20.46 -3.07
N PRO A 213 7.54 -19.36 -3.47
CA PRO A 213 6.86 -18.34 -4.27
C PRO A 213 6.73 -18.81 -5.72
N SER A 214 5.73 -18.26 -6.43
CA SER A 214 5.53 -18.53 -7.86
C SER A 214 6.55 -17.80 -8.74
N ALA A 215 7.13 -16.71 -8.25
CA ALA A 215 8.18 -15.96 -8.92
C ALA A 215 9.30 -15.54 -7.98
N LYS A 216 10.49 -15.32 -8.52
CA LYS A 216 11.60 -14.62 -7.85
C LYS A 216 12.00 -13.41 -8.65
N ILE A 217 11.89 -12.24 -8.04
CA ILE A 217 12.33 -10.98 -8.64
C ILE A 217 13.55 -10.47 -7.86
N ALA A 218 14.63 -10.18 -8.56
CA ALA A 218 15.84 -9.57 -8.00
C ALA A 218 16.03 -8.16 -8.58
N VAL A 219 16.52 -7.23 -7.75
CA VAL A 219 16.96 -5.91 -8.21
C VAL A 219 18.43 -5.72 -7.90
N THR A 220 19.24 -5.47 -8.92
CA THR A 220 20.70 -5.36 -8.80
C THR A 220 21.19 -3.94 -9.03
N VAL A 221 22.25 -3.59 -8.31
CA VAL A 221 23.06 -2.38 -8.53
C VAL A 221 24.51 -2.83 -8.43
N SER A 222 25.23 -2.80 -9.55
CA SER A 222 26.58 -3.38 -9.64
C SER A 222 26.59 -4.83 -9.15
N GLN A 223 27.49 -5.20 -8.24
CA GLN A 223 27.57 -6.56 -7.67
C GLN A 223 26.55 -6.82 -6.55
N SER A 224 25.82 -5.80 -6.08
CA SER A 224 24.85 -5.95 -5.00
C SER A 224 23.49 -6.35 -5.56
N SER A 225 22.94 -7.45 -5.05
CA SER A 225 21.64 -7.98 -5.44
C SER A 225 20.72 -8.13 -4.24
N LEU A 226 19.46 -7.70 -4.40
CA LEU A 226 18.43 -7.83 -3.38
C LEU A 226 17.19 -8.49 -3.99
N LEU A 227 16.66 -9.50 -3.31
CA LEU A 227 15.37 -10.08 -3.67
C LEU A 227 14.24 -9.14 -3.25
N VAL A 228 13.23 -9.05 -4.10
CA VAL A 228 11.99 -8.31 -3.83
C VAL A 228 11.12 -9.17 -2.90
N PRO A 229 10.80 -8.71 -1.68
CA PRO A 229 9.85 -9.40 -0.82
C PRO A 229 8.39 -9.09 -1.25
N PRO A 230 7.42 -9.96 -0.94
CA PRO A 230 6.02 -9.55 -1.02
C PRO A 230 5.76 -8.39 -0.04
N ILE A 231 5.09 -7.35 -0.50
CA ILE A 231 4.72 -6.20 0.34
C ILE A 231 3.20 -6.21 0.54
N PRO A 232 2.70 -6.76 1.66
CA PRO A 232 1.28 -6.78 1.96
C PRO A 232 0.78 -5.40 2.38
N VAL A 233 -0.54 -5.19 2.34
CA VAL A 233 -1.17 -4.00 2.94
C VAL A 233 -0.92 -4.03 4.47
N PRO A 234 -0.22 -3.04 5.06
CA PRO A 234 0.13 -3.05 6.47
C PRO A 234 -1.09 -2.70 7.32
N MET A 235 -1.84 -3.72 7.73
CA MET A 235 -3.15 -3.58 8.34
C MET A 235 -3.22 -4.20 9.75
N MET A 236 -4.02 -3.56 10.60
CA MET A 236 -4.50 -4.05 11.90
C MET A 236 -6.03 -3.97 11.95
N MET A 237 -6.64 -4.69 12.90
CA MET A 237 -8.11 -4.77 13.03
C MET A 237 -8.81 -5.20 11.72
N GLY A 238 -8.15 -6.06 10.95
CA GLY A 238 -8.64 -6.50 9.65
C GLY A 238 -9.96 -7.25 9.75
N ARG A 239 -10.91 -6.88 8.90
CA ARG A 239 -12.14 -7.61 8.63
C ARG A 239 -12.05 -8.23 7.25
N THR A 240 -12.69 -9.37 7.07
CA THR A 240 -12.71 -10.09 5.79
C THR A 240 -14.14 -10.36 5.41
N GLU A 241 -14.54 -9.78 4.29
CA GLU A 241 -15.84 -9.96 3.66
C GLU A 241 -15.66 -10.87 2.46
N LYS A 242 -16.50 -11.89 2.36
CA LYS A 242 -16.53 -12.81 1.22
C LYS A 242 -17.82 -12.57 0.46
N LEU A 243 -17.67 -12.15 -0.78
CA LEU A 243 -18.76 -11.74 -1.66
C LEU A 243 -18.78 -12.64 -2.89
N GLU A 244 -19.92 -12.74 -3.53
CA GLU A 244 -20.09 -13.38 -4.83
C GLU A 244 -20.69 -12.34 -5.78
N VAL A 245 -20.09 -12.19 -6.95
CA VAL A 245 -20.53 -11.25 -8.00
C VAL A 245 -20.68 -11.98 -9.32
N GLU A 246 -21.60 -11.56 -10.16
CA GLU A 246 -21.80 -12.14 -11.49
C GLU A 246 -20.99 -11.33 -12.52
N LEU A 247 -19.92 -11.92 -13.05
CA LEU A 247 -19.02 -11.28 -14.03
C LEU A 247 -18.89 -12.17 -15.25
N GLY A 248 -19.05 -11.62 -16.46
CA GLY A 248 -18.97 -12.40 -17.69
C GLY A 248 -19.87 -13.64 -17.73
N GLY A 249 -21.01 -13.61 -17.02
CA GLY A 249 -21.95 -14.74 -16.90
C GLY A 249 -21.51 -15.87 -15.96
N GLN A 250 -20.52 -15.61 -15.09
CA GLN A 250 -20.07 -16.55 -14.06
C GLN A 250 -20.17 -15.92 -12.67
N VAL A 251 -20.49 -16.74 -11.67
CA VAL A 251 -20.42 -16.33 -10.27
C VAL A 251 -18.96 -16.40 -9.82
N VAL A 252 -18.38 -15.23 -9.51
CA VAL A 252 -16.99 -15.06 -9.14
C VAL A 252 -16.90 -14.77 -7.64
N PRO A 253 -16.10 -15.54 -6.87
CA PRO A 253 -15.87 -15.25 -5.47
C PRO A 253 -14.90 -14.07 -5.32
N VAL A 254 -15.24 -13.12 -4.47
CA VAL A 254 -14.46 -11.91 -4.21
C VAL A 254 -14.15 -11.85 -2.73
N THR A 255 -12.88 -11.60 -2.39
CA THR A 255 -12.47 -11.42 -1.00
C THR A 255 -12.07 -9.96 -0.79
N TYR A 256 -12.78 -9.28 0.10
CA TYR A 256 -12.47 -7.92 0.50
C TYR A 256 -11.93 -7.91 1.92
N VAL A 257 -10.69 -7.45 2.09
CA VAL A 257 -10.05 -7.32 3.41
C VAL A 257 -9.78 -5.86 3.70
N HIS A 258 -10.24 -5.34 4.84
CA HIS A 258 -10.07 -3.93 5.18
C HIS A 258 -9.93 -3.67 6.67
N GLY A 259 -9.36 -2.53 7.01
CA GLY A 259 -9.09 -2.17 8.39
C GLY A 259 -8.29 -0.89 8.51
N THR A 260 -7.51 -0.82 9.59
CA THR A 260 -6.74 0.35 9.95
C THR A 260 -5.27 0.13 9.61
N LEU A 261 -4.59 1.18 9.15
CA LEU A 261 -3.17 1.18 8.87
C LEU A 261 -2.36 0.85 10.15
N ASP A 262 -1.62 -0.25 10.10
CA ASP A 262 -0.68 -0.65 11.15
C ASP A 262 0.64 0.10 10.94
N LYS A 263 0.83 1.17 11.71
CA LYS A 263 2.04 2.01 11.63
C LYS A 263 3.31 1.24 11.97
N SER A 264 3.24 0.24 12.87
CA SER A 264 4.42 -0.55 13.24
C SER A 264 4.88 -1.43 12.08
N LYS A 265 3.94 -2.10 11.42
CA LYS A 265 4.22 -2.85 10.17
C LYS A 265 4.70 -1.92 9.07
N GLN A 266 4.10 -0.74 8.92
CA GLN A 266 4.49 0.26 7.93
C GLN A 266 5.97 0.70 8.08
N GLU A 267 6.46 0.89 9.31
CA GLU A 267 7.84 1.30 9.60
C GLU A 267 8.89 0.23 9.25
N HIS A 268 8.48 -1.02 9.03
CA HIS A 268 9.38 -2.14 8.71
C HIS A 268 9.02 -2.86 7.40
N LEU A 269 8.12 -2.29 6.61
CA LEU A 269 7.44 -2.96 5.51
C LEU A 269 8.39 -3.35 4.36
N VAL A 270 9.40 -2.55 4.07
CA VAL A 270 10.30 -2.72 2.93
C VAL A 270 11.66 -3.15 3.44
N GLN A 271 11.90 -4.46 3.51
CA GLN A 271 13.16 -5.04 4.02
C GLN A 271 13.57 -4.47 5.40
N GLY A 272 12.60 -4.36 6.33
CA GLY A 272 12.85 -3.82 7.66
C GLY A 272 12.94 -2.30 7.73
N SER A 273 12.66 -1.60 6.63
CA SER A 273 12.59 -0.13 6.57
C SER A 273 11.17 0.36 6.28
N LYS A 274 10.92 1.62 6.61
CA LYS A 274 9.64 2.28 6.37
C LYS A 274 9.33 2.34 4.87
N ALA A 275 8.08 2.03 4.51
CA ALA A 275 7.56 2.33 3.18
C ALA A 275 7.75 3.81 2.83
N ARG A 276 8.10 4.13 1.59
CA ARG A 276 8.39 5.50 1.16
C ARG A 276 7.38 6.02 0.13
N PHE A 277 6.77 5.13 -0.64
CA PHE A 277 5.78 5.46 -1.67
C PHE A 277 4.36 5.13 -1.21
N TYR A 278 4.13 3.90 -0.78
CA TYR A 278 2.81 3.37 -0.45
C TYR A 278 2.50 3.51 1.03
N TYR A 279 1.20 3.46 1.36
CA TYR A 279 0.69 3.39 2.72
C TYR A 279 1.19 4.51 3.66
N GLN A 280 1.39 5.73 3.14
CA GLN A 280 2.04 6.86 3.83
C GLN A 280 1.17 7.57 4.87
N CYS A 281 0.02 7.02 5.28
CA CYS A 281 -0.96 7.68 6.16
C CYS A 281 -1.31 9.09 5.64
N SER A 282 -1.55 9.23 4.33
CA SER A 282 -1.77 10.51 3.65
C SER A 282 -2.87 10.38 2.61
N GLN A 283 -3.52 11.50 2.24
CA GLN A 283 -4.62 11.50 1.29
C GLN A 283 -4.34 10.70 -0.01
N PRO A 284 -3.17 10.83 -0.67
CA PRO A 284 -2.90 10.07 -1.90
C PRO A 284 -2.77 8.56 -1.71
N THR A 285 -2.58 8.07 -0.48
CA THR A 285 -2.38 6.64 -0.18
C THR A 285 -3.56 6.02 0.56
N GLN A 286 -4.72 6.69 0.57
CA GLN A 286 -5.95 6.20 1.20
C GLN A 286 -6.71 5.27 0.27
N GLY A 287 -7.42 4.32 0.85
CA GLY A 287 -8.30 3.43 0.10
C GLY A 287 -7.77 2.02 0.05
N ILE A 288 -8.15 1.29 -1.00
CA ILE A 288 -7.85 -0.12 -1.13
C ILE A 288 -6.97 -0.39 -2.35
N ASP A 289 -6.17 -1.43 -2.25
CA ASP A 289 -5.51 -1.99 -3.43
C ASP A 289 -6.44 -3.01 -4.10
N ILE A 290 -6.44 -3.07 -5.43
CA ILE A 290 -7.18 -4.05 -6.21
C ILE A 290 -6.18 -5.05 -6.79
N ARG A 291 -6.30 -6.30 -6.35
CA ARG A 291 -5.52 -7.44 -6.81
C ARG A 291 -6.39 -8.35 -7.66
N LEU A 292 -5.95 -8.61 -8.88
CA LEU A 292 -6.57 -9.50 -9.82
C LEU A 292 -5.63 -10.67 -10.10
N GLY A 293 -6.07 -11.88 -9.77
CA GLY A 293 -5.18 -13.02 -9.69
C GLY A 293 -4.03 -12.75 -8.73
N LYS A 294 -2.80 -12.80 -9.24
CA LYS A 294 -1.58 -12.54 -8.45
C LYS A 294 -1.01 -11.13 -8.61
N ARG A 295 -1.61 -10.27 -9.44
CA ARG A 295 -1.13 -8.94 -9.82
C ARG A 295 -1.99 -7.83 -9.18
N VAL A 296 -1.34 -6.84 -8.55
CA VAL A 296 -2.02 -5.65 -8.01
C VAL A 296 -2.15 -4.57 -9.08
N ILE A 297 -3.33 -4.49 -9.71
CA ILE A 297 -3.55 -3.65 -10.89
C ILE A 297 -3.83 -2.18 -10.55
N ALA A 298 -4.30 -1.89 -9.33
CA ALA A 298 -4.56 -0.53 -8.87
C ALA A 298 -4.30 -0.42 -7.37
N THR A 299 -3.76 0.70 -6.91
CA THR A 299 -3.45 0.93 -5.49
C THR A 299 -4.19 2.17 -4.97
N ALA A 300 -4.49 2.20 -3.67
CA ALA A 300 -5.10 3.35 -3.00
C ALA A 300 -6.39 3.87 -3.68
N GLN A 301 -7.28 2.97 -4.09
CA GLN A 301 -8.57 3.27 -4.71
C GLN A 301 -9.59 3.65 -3.62
N LEU A 302 -10.18 4.86 -3.72
CA LEU A 302 -11.16 5.38 -2.75
C LEU A 302 -12.41 5.89 -3.45
N GLY A 303 -12.39 7.12 -3.98
CA GLY A 303 -13.52 7.68 -4.74
C GLY A 303 -13.83 6.91 -6.02
N GLU A 304 -12.86 6.11 -6.46
CA GLU A 304 -13.01 5.14 -7.53
C GLU A 304 -14.00 4.00 -7.14
N VAL A 305 -14.02 3.59 -5.88
CA VAL A 305 -14.86 2.47 -5.42
C VAL A 305 -16.15 2.98 -4.82
N TRP A 306 -16.06 3.96 -3.92
CA TRP A 306 -17.22 4.45 -3.17
C TRP A 306 -17.69 5.81 -3.67
N HIS A 307 -19.01 5.94 -3.80
CA HIS A 307 -19.71 7.16 -4.18
C HIS A 307 -20.59 7.64 -3.03
N ARG A 308 -20.95 8.93 -3.04
CA ARG A 308 -21.93 9.52 -2.14
C ARG A 308 -23.35 9.24 -2.63
N GLU A 309 -24.35 9.52 -1.80
CA GLU A 309 -25.77 9.38 -2.15
C GLU A 309 -26.17 10.19 -3.40
N ASP A 310 -25.48 11.31 -3.68
CA ASP A 310 -25.67 12.14 -4.86
C ASP A 310 -24.98 11.58 -6.14
N GLY A 311 -24.38 10.39 -6.05
CA GLY A 311 -23.63 9.74 -7.12
C GLY A 311 -22.22 10.29 -7.35
N SER A 312 -21.77 11.28 -6.58
CA SER A 312 -20.41 11.83 -6.73
C SER A 312 -19.34 10.95 -6.07
N PRO A 313 -18.12 10.84 -6.64
CA PRO A 313 -17.02 10.08 -6.05
C PRO A 313 -16.68 10.51 -4.63
N LEU A 314 -16.40 9.55 -3.74
CA LEU A 314 -15.99 9.86 -2.38
C LEU A 314 -14.66 10.63 -2.36
N CYS A 315 -14.71 11.88 -1.92
CA CYS A 315 -13.51 12.71 -1.85
C CYS A 315 -12.52 12.23 -0.79
N ARG A 316 -11.24 12.25 -1.14
CA ARG A 316 -10.13 12.05 -0.19
C ARG A 316 -10.17 13.13 0.88
N HIS A 317 -9.93 12.74 2.13
CA HIS A 317 -9.96 13.62 3.28
C HIS A 317 -9.12 13.03 4.41
N ASN A 318 -8.49 13.85 5.26
CA ASN A 318 -7.59 13.38 6.32
C ASN A 318 -8.21 12.33 7.24
N SER A 319 -9.54 12.32 7.39
CA SER A 319 -10.26 11.30 8.17
C SER A 319 -10.12 9.88 7.60
N TYR A 320 -9.73 9.69 6.34
CA TYR A 320 -9.50 8.36 5.77
C TYR A 320 -8.02 7.98 5.72
N ASN A 321 -7.11 8.78 6.30
CA ASN A 321 -5.66 8.55 6.21
C ASN A 321 -5.24 7.17 6.71
N ASP A 322 -5.96 6.64 7.69
CA ASP A 322 -5.68 5.35 8.30
C ASP A 322 -6.50 4.21 7.69
N PHE A 323 -7.40 4.48 6.75
CA PHE A 323 -8.17 3.44 6.08
C PHE A 323 -7.33 2.77 4.98
N VAL A 324 -7.16 1.46 5.11
CA VAL A 324 -6.47 0.61 4.14
C VAL A 324 -7.23 -0.69 3.93
N GLY A 325 -7.04 -1.30 2.76
CA GLY A 325 -7.54 -2.64 2.49
C GLY A 325 -7.05 -3.18 1.16
N GLU A 326 -7.51 -4.38 0.84
CA GLU A 326 -7.25 -5.07 -0.41
C GLU A 326 -8.52 -5.78 -0.89
N LEU A 327 -8.86 -5.56 -2.15
CA LEU A 327 -9.84 -6.35 -2.89
C LEU A 327 -9.08 -7.42 -3.68
N ILE A 328 -9.41 -8.69 -3.44
CA ILE A 328 -8.76 -9.85 -4.05
C ILE A 328 -9.77 -10.55 -4.94
N LEU A 329 -9.53 -10.46 -6.24
CA LEU A 329 -10.27 -11.13 -7.30
C LEU A 329 -9.43 -12.32 -7.81
N PRO A 330 -10.05 -13.46 -8.15
CA PRO A 330 -9.35 -14.62 -8.67
C PRO A 330 -8.77 -14.33 -10.06
N GLU A 331 -8.00 -15.27 -10.60
CA GLU A 331 -7.63 -15.21 -12.01
C GLU A 331 -8.89 -15.35 -12.87
N LEU A 332 -9.09 -14.41 -13.80
CA LEU A 332 -10.27 -14.34 -14.65
C LEU A 332 -9.87 -14.33 -16.13
N PRO A 333 -10.70 -14.84 -17.06
CA PRO A 333 -10.43 -14.78 -18.49
C PRO A 333 -10.18 -13.35 -19.00
N ARG A 334 -9.43 -13.22 -20.11
CA ARG A 334 -9.25 -11.93 -20.79
C ARG A 334 -10.60 -11.31 -21.18
N GLY A 335 -10.70 -9.99 -21.08
CA GLY A 335 -11.91 -9.24 -21.43
C GLY A 335 -13.00 -9.19 -20.34
N VAL A 336 -12.76 -9.78 -19.17
CA VAL A 336 -13.60 -9.62 -17.96
C VAL A 336 -12.82 -8.77 -16.97
N LEU A 337 -13.32 -7.62 -16.52
CA LEU A 337 -12.59 -6.64 -15.70
C LEU A 337 -11.35 -6.08 -16.41
N ALA A 338 -11.57 -5.48 -17.58
CA ALA A 338 -10.54 -4.87 -18.41
C ALA A 338 -9.76 -3.78 -17.64
N THR A 339 -8.47 -3.70 -17.96
CA THR A 339 -7.56 -2.66 -17.47
C THR A 339 -7.26 -1.66 -18.58
N LEU A 340 -6.73 -0.49 -18.23
CA LEU A 340 -6.22 0.45 -19.24
C LEU A 340 -5.09 -0.20 -20.06
N ASN A 341 -4.90 0.21 -21.31
CA ASN A 341 -3.88 -0.34 -22.22
C ASN A 341 -2.44 -0.27 -21.69
N ASN A 342 -2.16 0.64 -20.75
CA ASN A 342 -0.87 0.82 -20.09
C ASN A 342 -0.83 0.22 -18.67
N LYS A 343 -1.87 -0.54 -18.30
CA LYS A 343 -2.12 -1.19 -17.00
C LYS A 343 -1.87 -0.30 -15.79
N THR A 344 -2.04 1.01 -15.96
CA THR A 344 -1.86 1.97 -14.87
C THR A 344 -3.09 2.08 -13.97
N GLY A 345 -4.18 1.41 -14.35
CA GLY A 345 -5.43 1.35 -13.61
C GLY A 345 -6.50 0.53 -14.31
N ILE A 346 -7.72 0.64 -13.80
CA ILE A 346 -8.94 -0.03 -14.28
C ILE A 346 -9.58 0.73 -15.46
N ASP A 347 -10.25 0.02 -16.36
CA ASP A 347 -11.07 0.64 -17.40
C ASP A 347 -12.49 0.94 -16.88
N ARG A 348 -12.82 2.22 -16.76
CA ARG A 348 -14.13 2.69 -16.28
C ARG A 348 -15.27 2.46 -17.26
N ASN A 349 -14.97 2.12 -18.51
CA ASN A 349 -16.00 1.82 -19.50
C ASN A 349 -16.43 0.35 -19.46
N ASP A 350 -15.74 -0.48 -18.68
CA ASP A 350 -16.13 -1.88 -18.49
C ASP A 350 -17.19 -1.97 -17.36
N PRO A 351 -18.44 -2.38 -17.69
CA PRO A 351 -19.52 -2.47 -16.73
C PRO A 351 -19.29 -3.52 -15.63
N ASP A 352 -18.42 -4.51 -15.86
CA ASP A 352 -18.11 -5.52 -14.84
C ASP A 352 -17.44 -4.89 -13.60
N TRP A 353 -16.73 -3.76 -13.76
CA TRP A 353 -16.18 -3.03 -12.61
C TRP A 353 -17.27 -2.41 -11.74
N ASP A 354 -18.36 -1.94 -12.33
CA ASP A 354 -19.48 -1.36 -11.58
C ASP A 354 -20.15 -2.44 -10.71
N VAL A 355 -20.33 -3.66 -11.23
CA VAL A 355 -20.86 -4.79 -10.45
C VAL A 355 -20.00 -5.08 -9.21
N VAL A 356 -18.67 -5.05 -9.37
CA VAL A 356 -17.73 -5.26 -8.26
C VAL A 356 -17.83 -4.13 -7.23
N PHE A 357 -17.94 -2.87 -7.66
CA PHE A 357 -18.01 -1.73 -6.75
C PHE A 357 -19.36 -1.58 -6.06
N GLU A 358 -20.46 -1.93 -6.73
CA GLU A 358 -21.78 -2.03 -6.12
C GLU A 358 -21.78 -3.05 -4.97
N ALA A 359 -21.15 -4.20 -5.14
CA ALA A 359 -21.00 -5.18 -4.06
C ALA A 359 -20.18 -4.67 -2.86
N LEU A 360 -19.32 -3.67 -3.05
CA LEU A 360 -18.55 -3.03 -1.98
C LEU A 360 -19.26 -1.82 -1.34
N ALA A 361 -20.40 -1.38 -1.88
CA ALA A 361 -21.14 -0.24 -1.36
C ALA A 361 -21.60 -0.46 0.10
N ASP A 362 -21.92 -1.70 0.45
CA ASP A 362 -22.32 -2.10 1.82
C ASP A 362 -21.16 -2.06 2.83
N PHE A 363 -19.92 -1.90 2.36
CA PHE A 363 -18.71 -1.89 3.19
C PHE A 363 -17.90 -0.60 3.00
N PRO A 364 -18.45 0.57 3.38
CA PRO A 364 -17.81 1.84 3.14
C PRO A 364 -16.55 2.05 4.00
N PRO A 365 -15.63 2.93 3.56
CA PRO A 365 -14.42 3.25 4.29
C PRO A 365 -14.73 3.93 5.63
N GLN A 366 -14.07 3.46 6.69
CA GLN A 366 -14.26 4.03 8.03
C GLN A 366 -13.45 5.31 8.23
N LYS A 367 -14.12 6.37 8.70
CA LYS A 367 -13.46 7.63 9.10
C LYS A 367 -12.79 7.46 10.46
N ASN A 368 -11.57 7.97 10.58
CA ASN A 368 -10.75 8.01 11.78
C ASN A 368 -10.59 6.63 12.43
N ALA A 369 -10.41 5.58 11.61
CA ALA A 369 -10.36 4.19 12.07
C ALA A 369 -9.21 3.89 13.06
N ALA A 370 -8.16 4.73 13.10
CA ALA A 370 -7.07 4.63 14.09
C ALA A 370 -7.32 5.42 15.38
N ALA A 371 -8.40 6.19 15.46
CA ALA A 371 -8.85 6.66 16.77
C ALA A 371 -9.30 5.40 17.52
N LEU A 372 -8.50 4.94 18.49
CA LEU A 372 -9.04 4.16 19.61
C LEU A 372 -10.37 4.83 19.96
N SER A 373 -11.46 4.09 19.93
CA SER A 373 -12.67 4.64 20.53
C SER A 373 -12.38 4.86 22.01
N GLU A 374 -12.96 5.90 22.62
CA GLU A 374 -12.85 6.07 24.07
C GLU A 374 -13.30 4.79 24.79
N ASP A 375 -14.23 4.02 24.20
CA ASP A 375 -14.68 2.71 24.70
C ASP A 375 -13.61 1.62 24.68
N GLU A 376 -12.76 1.55 23.65
CA GLU A 376 -11.64 0.60 23.62
C GLU A 376 -10.56 0.96 24.64
N LEU A 377 -10.30 2.26 24.79
CA LEU A 377 -9.38 2.78 25.81
C LEU A 377 -9.90 2.47 27.22
N LYS A 378 -11.21 2.65 27.48
CA LYS A 378 -11.90 2.26 28.72
C LYS A 378 -11.72 0.77 28.99
N LYS A 379 -12.07 -0.10 28.03
CA LYS A 379 -11.95 -1.57 28.18
C LYS A 379 -10.52 -2.01 28.49
N LYS A 380 -9.51 -1.41 27.85
CA LYS A 380 -8.10 -1.73 28.10
C LYS A 380 -7.68 -1.26 29.49
N TRP A 381 -8.07 -0.06 29.89
CA TRP A 381 -7.76 0.49 31.20
C TRP A 381 -8.39 -0.31 32.34
N MET A 382 -9.66 -0.69 32.21
CA MET A 382 -10.35 -1.55 33.18
C MET A 382 -9.62 -2.89 33.38
N LYS A 383 -9.09 -3.50 32.31
CA LYS A 383 -8.28 -4.73 32.41
C LYS A 383 -6.98 -4.51 33.17
N ILE A 384 -6.29 -3.38 32.96
CA ILE A 384 -5.05 -3.05 33.67
C ILE A 384 -5.33 -2.85 35.17
N LEU A 385 -6.39 -2.12 35.51
CA LEU A 385 -6.79 -1.91 36.90
C LEU A 385 -7.13 -3.24 37.59
N LYS A 386 -7.94 -4.09 36.95
CA LYS A 386 -8.27 -5.43 37.46
C LYS A 386 -7.05 -6.35 37.56
N ALA A 387 -6.08 -6.26 36.66
CA ALA A 387 -4.85 -7.04 36.76
C ALA A 387 -3.96 -6.57 37.92
N ALA A 388 -3.91 -5.25 38.17
CA ALA A 388 -3.15 -4.68 39.28
C ALA A 388 -3.80 -4.98 40.63
N ASN A 389 -5.14 -4.90 40.72
CA ASN A 389 -5.92 -5.17 41.93
C ASN A 389 -7.14 -6.05 41.58
N PRO A 390 -7.01 -7.39 41.63
CA PRO A 390 -8.10 -8.30 41.23
C PRO A 390 -9.38 -8.17 42.06
N GLU A 391 -9.23 -7.78 43.33
CA GLU A 391 -10.32 -7.64 44.31
C GLU A 391 -11.13 -6.34 44.14
N ASP A 392 -10.61 -5.35 43.40
CA ASP A 392 -11.29 -4.07 43.22
C ASP A 392 -12.46 -4.22 42.22
N ASP A 393 -13.62 -3.62 42.49
CA ASP A 393 -14.74 -3.53 41.56
C ASP A 393 -14.51 -2.40 40.55
N VAL A 394 -14.19 -2.78 39.31
CA VAL A 394 -13.87 -1.86 38.21
C VAL A 394 -14.99 -1.89 37.18
N THR A 395 -15.67 -0.76 36.98
CA THR A 395 -16.88 -0.68 36.14
C THR A 395 -16.98 0.64 35.36
N SER A 396 -17.72 0.62 34.26
CA SER A 396 -18.12 1.79 33.45
C SER A 396 -19.64 2.04 33.48
N GLU A 397 -20.37 1.34 34.37
CA GLU A 397 -21.84 1.38 34.41
C GLU A 397 -22.41 2.35 35.47
N ILE A 398 -21.56 3.18 36.08
CA ILE A 398 -22.01 4.17 37.05
C ILE A 398 -22.48 5.43 36.31
N SER A 399 -23.76 5.73 36.45
CA SER A 399 -24.37 6.99 36.02
C SER A 399 -24.57 7.91 37.20
N VAL A 400 -24.25 9.18 36.99
CA VAL A 400 -24.51 10.29 37.92
C VAL A 400 -25.47 11.29 37.28
N TRP A 401 -26.13 12.08 38.14
CA TRP A 401 -27.10 13.10 37.76
C TRP A 401 -28.41 12.53 37.16
N PRO A 402 -29.54 13.24 37.27
CA PRO A 402 -30.81 12.81 36.66
C PRO A 402 -30.76 12.65 35.14
N THR A 403 -29.76 13.24 34.48
CA THR A 403 -29.53 13.11 33.03
C THR A 403 -28.93 11.76 32.63
N GLY A 404 -28.49 10.94 33.59
CA GLY A 404 -27.89 9.63 33.34
C GLY A 404 -26.45 9.71 32.84
N THR A 405 -25.73 10.80 33.14
CA THR A 405 -24.35 11.04 32.72
C THR A 405 -23.45 9.93 33.25
N ARG A 406 -22.85 9.13 32.36
CA ARG A 406 -21.99 7.99 32.76
C ARG A 406 -20.59 8.46 33.10
N VAL A 407 -20.03 7.92 34.18
CA VAL A 407 -18.61 8.03 34.52
C VAL A 407 -17.85 7.00 33.68
N ASP A 408 -16.76 7.42 33.04
CA ASP A 408 -16.04 6.57 32.08
C ASP A 408 -15.52 5.27 32.69
N VAL A 409 -14.78 5.35 33.81
CA VAL A 409 -14.34 4.21 34.60
C VAL A 409 -14.34 4.59 36.07
N VAL A 410 -14.82 3.69 36.92
CA VAL A 410 -14.75 3.76 38.38
C VAL A 410 -14.05 2.52 38.92
N ASP A 411 -13.12 2.72 39.83
CA ASP A 411 -12.33 1.67 40.50
C ASP A 411 -12.59 1.75 42.02
N LYS A 412 -13.41 0.81 42.53
CA LYS A 412 -13.78 0.71 43.94
C LYS A 412 -13.02 -0.41 44.62
N GLY A 413 -12.30 -0.08 45.69
CA GLY A 413 -11.50 -1.06 46.43
C GLY A 413 -11.81 -1.11 47.93
N ALA A 414 -11.04 -1.91 48.65
CA ALA A 414 -11.11 -1.97 50.11
C ALA A 414 -10.83 -0.60 50.76
N ASN A 415 -11.29 -0.42 52.00
CA ASN A 415 -11.09 0.78 52.82
C ASN A 415 -11.67 2.08 52.20
N GLY A 416 -12.77 1.98 51.44
CA GLY A 416 -13.47 3.14 50.90
C GLY A 416 -12.77 3.80 49.70
N LYS A 417 -11.84 3.11 49.04
CA LYS A 417 -11.24 3.56 47.78
C LYS A 417 -12.34 3.70 46.71
N CYS A 418 -12.40 4.85 46.05
CA CYS A 418 -13.24 5.12 44.89
C CYS A 418 -12.51 6.07 43.93
N ASP A 419 -11.67 5.54 43.05
CA ASP A 419 -10.98 6.33 42.03
C ASP A 419 -11.84 6.43 40.77
N ILE A 420 -11.93 7.62 40.18
CA ILE A 420 -12.67 7.88 38.94
C ILE A 420 -11.74 8.33 37.83
N TYR A 421 -12.06 7.96 36.60
CA TYR A 421 -11.25 8.27 35.43
C TYR A 421 -12.11 8.94 34.36
N GLU A 422 -11.51 9.90 33.65
CA GLU A 422 -11.99 10.41 32.35
C GLU A 422 -10.91 10.08 31.33
N LEU A 423 -11.28 9.43 30.22
CA LEU A 423 -10.30 8.90 29.26
C LEU A 423 -10.46 9.54 27.89
N LYS A 424 -9.40 10.23 27.42
CA LYS A 424 -9.39 10.91 26.12
C LYS A 424 -8.34 10.35 25.19
N THR A 425 -8.75 10.02 23.97
CA THR A 425 -7.83 9.49 22.93
C THR A 425 -6.94 10.56 22.31
N ARG A 426 -7.20 11.83 22.63
CA ARG A 426 -6.51 13.02 22.12
C ARG A 426 -5.76 13.76 23.24
N LYS A 427 -5.25 14.94 22.92
CA LYS A 427 -4.68 15.86 23.93
C LYS A 427 -5.78 16.30 24.91
N ALA A 428 -5.40 16.57 26.15
CA ALA A 428 -6.29 17.16 27.15
C ALA A 428 -6.75 18.56 26.74
N GLU A 429 -8.03 18.85 26.98
CA GLU A 429 -8.65 20.17 26.84
C GLU A 429 -9.33 20.58 28.16
N PRO A 430 -9.56 21.89 28.41
CA PRO A 430 -10.17 22.36 29.66
C PRO A 430 -11.52 21.70 29.99
N GLN A 431 -12.30 21.38 28.96
CA GLN A 431 -13.60 20.72 29.10
C GLN A 431 -13.48 19.35 29.78
N ASP A 432 -12.38 18.62 29.55
CA ASP A 432 -12.18 17.27 30.11
C ASP A 432 -12.04 17.32 31.63
N LEU A 433 -11.39 18.36 32.18
CA LEU A 433 -11.28 18.57 33.62
C LEU A 433 -12.63 18.94 34.25
N TYR A 434 -13.44 19.75 33.56
CA TYR A 434 -14.80 20.06 34.01
C TYR A 434 -15.70 18.83 33.98
N GLN A 435 -15.51 17.93 33.00
CA GLN A 435 -16.23 16.67 32.93
C GLN A 435 -15.85 15.74 34.10
N LEU A 436 -14.55 15.64 34.42
CA LEU A 436 -14.08 14.90 35.59
C LEU A 436 -14.63 15.48 36.91
N ARG A 437 -14.71 16.81 37.01
CA ARG A 437 -15.37 17.48 38.15
C ARG A 437 -16.85 17.17 38.23
N MET A 438 -17.56 17.22 37.11
CA MET A 438 -18.98 16.87 37.05
C MET A 438 -19.23 15.44 37.53
N TYR A 439 -18.34 14.49 37.24
CA TYR A 439 -18.44 13.13 37.79
C TYR A 439 -18.24 13.11 39.31
N TRP A 440 -17.22 13.82 39.80
CA TRP A 440 -16.94 13.91 41.24
C TRP A 440 -18.13 14.48 42.00
N ASP A 441 -18.65 15.63 41.56
CA ASP A 441 -19.78 16.31 42.19
C ASP A 441 -21.04 15.44 42.18
N GLY A 442 -21.30 14.76 41.06
CA GLY A 442 -22.43 13.84 40.94
C GLY A 442 -22.35 12.69 41.94
N LEU A 443 -21.17 12.08 42.11
CA LEU A 443 -20.97 11.00 43.07
C LEU A 443 -21.15 11.47 44.51
N VAL A 444 -20.59 12.63 44.86
CA VAL A 444 -20.73 13.21 46.21
C VAL A 444 -22.20 13.46 46.52
N LEU A 445 -22.97 14.01 45.59
CA LEU A 445 -24.40 14.27 45.77
C LEU A 445 -25.24 12.99 45.83
N GLU A 446 -24.72 11.85 45.37
CA GLU A 446 -25.31 10.52 45.53
C GLU A 446 -24.82 9.81 46.82
N GLY A 447 -24.00 10.48 47.63
CA GLY A 447 -23.49 9.95 48.90
C GLY A 447 -22.23 9.08 48.76
N ILE A 448 -21.57 9.11 47.61
CA ILE A 448 -20.34 8.36 47.34
C ILE A 448 -19.16 9.35 47.33
N GLN A 449 -18.20 9.18 48.25
CA GLN A 449 -17.00 10.03 48.32
C GLN A 449 -15.90 9.49 47.37
N PRO A 450 -15.53 10.22 46.30
CA PRO A 450 -14.39 9.83 45.48
C PRO A 450 -13.07 10.08 46.23
N THR A 451 -12.06 9.26 45.94
CA THR A 451 -10.72 9.36 46.52
C THR A 451 -9.78 10.18 45.64
N ARG A 452 -9.84 9.96 44.32
CA ARG A 452 -9.06 10.67 43.28
C ARG A 452 -9.83 10.69 41.97
N GLY A 453 -9.65 11.77 41.19
CA GLY A 453 -10.08 11.85 39.81
C GLY A 453 -8.86 11.90 38.90
N ILE A 454 -8.78 11.06 37.88
CA ILE A 454 -7.65 11.01 36.97
C ILE A 454 -8.12 11.31 35.55
N LEU A 455 -7.58 12.37 34.95
CA LEU A 455 -7.73 12.63 33.52
C LEU A 455 -6.57 11.94 32.78
N LEU A 456 -6.91 10.91 32.00
CA LEU A 456 -5.97 10.07 31.27
C LEU A 456 -6.04 10.39 29.78
N THR A 457 -4.95 10.93 29.21
CA THR A 457 -4.97 11.46 27.82
C THR A 457 -3.72 11.09 27.03
N ALA A 458 -3.73 11.34 25.72
CA ALA A 458 -2.53 11.13 24.90
C ALA A 458 -1.40 12.12 25.26
N LYS A 459 -1.73 13.35 25.66
CA LYS A 459 -0.77 14.42 26.05
C LYS A 459 -1.49 15.59 26.71
N TYR A 460 -0.79 16.35 27.56
CA TYR A 460 -1.27 17.62 28.13
C TYR A 460 -0.12 18.64 28.20
N ASN A 461 -0.46 19.93 28.38
CA ASN A 461 0.51 21.02 28.53
C ASN A 461 0.49 21.58 29.95
N ASP A 462 1.41 22.50 30.27
CA ASP A 462 1.52 23.07 31.62
C ASP A 462 0.29 23.89 32.02
N ALA A 463 -0.41 24.51 31.08
CA ALA A 463 -1.64 25.27 31.37
C ALA A 463 -2.77 24.36 31.89
N ILE A 464 -2.92 23.15 31.33
CA ILE A 464 -3.88 22.15 31.83
C ILE A 464 -3.47 21.63 33.21
N ARG A 465 -2.16 21.49 33.47
CA ARG A 465 -1.64 21.11 34.79
C ARG A 465 -1.98 22.16 35.85
N GLU A 466 -1.68 23.42 35.56
CA GLU A 466 -1.98 24.54 36.45
C GLU A 466 -3.50 24.67 36.70
N MET A 467 -4.32 24.44 35.68
CA MET A 467 -5.77 24.42 35.81
C MET A 467 -6.25 23.31 36.76
N ALA A 468 -5.72 22.08 36.64
CA ALA A 468 -6.07 20.99 37.56
C ALA A 468 -5.69 21.32 39.02
N GLU A 469 -4.53 21.96 39.23
CA GLU A 469 -4.09 22.43 40.56
C GLU A 469 -5.03 23.49 41.13
N GLN A 470 -5.46 24.47 40.31
CA GLN A 470 -6.45 25.46 40.71
C GLN A 470 -7.80 24.81 41.04
N MET A 471 -8.26 23.85 40.23
CA MET A 471 -9.51 23.12 40.49
C MET A 471 -9.48 22.34 41.81
N ASN A 472 -8.32 21.82 42.22
CA ASN A 472 -8.16 21.14 43.51
C ASN A 472 -8.35 22.06 44.73
N SER A 473 -8.30 23.38 44.54
CA SER A 473 -8.57 24.38 45.59
C SER A 473 -10.04 24.86 45.64
N LEU A 474 -10.86 24.43 44.67
CA LEU A 474 -12.26 24.81 44.61
C LEU A 474 -13.08 24.06 45.68
N PRO A 475 -14.18 24.65 46.16
CA PRO A 475 -15.07 23.96 47.08
C PRO A 475 -15.80 22.80 46.40
N THR A 476 -15.96 21.71 47.14
CA THR A 476 -16.77 20.54 46.79
C THR A 476 -18.17 20.67 47.39
N PRO A 477 -19.19 20.00 46.80
CA PRO A 477 -20.52 19.93 47.40
C PRO A 477 -20.49 19.17 48.73
N ASN A 478 -21.45 19.42 49.62
CA ASN A 478 -21.62 18.58 50.82
C ASN A 478 -22.25 17.24 50.44
N LEU A 479 -22.00 16.22 51.26
CA LEU A 479 -22.70 14.95 51.17
C LEU A 479 -24.20 15.14 51.49
N PRO A 480 -25.08 14.19 51.10
CA PRO A 480 -26.53 14.33 51.26
C PRO A 480 -26.99 14.47 52.73
N ASP A 481 -26.18 13.98 53.67
CA ASP A 481 -26.41 14.09 55.11
C ASP A 481 -25.96 15.45 55.70
N GLY A 482 -25.46 16.36 54.85
CA GLY A 482 -25.00 17.69 55.23
C GLY A 482 -23.55 17.75 55.72
N THR A 483 -22.84 16.62 55.75
CA THR A 483 -21.42 16.60 56.11
C THR A 483 -20.54 17.15 54.98
N PRO A 484 -19.45 17.87 55.28
CA PRO A 484 -18.51 18.31 54.26
C PRO A 484 -17.87 17.11 53.56
N SER A 485 -17.80 17.16 52.22
CA SER A 485 -17.04 16.17 51.45
C SER A 485 -15.55 16.50 51.42
N GLU A 486 -14.74 15.51 51.04
CA GLU A 486 -13.30 15.73 50.86
C GLU A 486 -13.01 16.64 49.65
N PRO A 487 -11.93 17.45 49.69
CA PRO A 487 -11.53 18.29 48.56
C PRO A 487 -11.28 17.50 47.28
N TYR A 488 -11.40 18.17 46.13
CA TYR A 488 -11.04 17.54 44.86
C TYR A 488 -9.57 17.11 44.84
N ARG A 489 -9.32 15.96 44.22
CA ARG A 489 -7.98 15.43 43.98
C ARG A 489 -7.83 14.98 42.53
N PHE A 490 -7.80 15.94 41.63
CA PHE A 490 -7.59 15.75 40.20
C PHE A 490 -6.10 15.60 39.87
N LEU A 491 -5.80 14.53 39.14
CA LEU A 491 -4.48 14.17 38.67
C LEU A 491 -4.50 14.03 37.14
N LEU A 492 -3.36 14.32 36.51
CA LEU A 492 -3.15 14.10 35.09
C LEU A 492 -2.23 12.90 34.89
N ALA A 493 -2.53 12.10 33.88
CA ALA A 493 -1.64 11.03 33.43
C ALA A 493 -1.70 10.90 31.90
N THR A 494 -0.59 10.49 31.31
CA THR A 494 -0.54 10.16 29.87
C THR A 494 -0.70 8.67 29.62
N HIS A 495 -1.14 8.32 28.41
CA HIS A 495 -1.17 6.93 27.97
C HIS A 495 0.19 6.24 28.09
N GLN A 496 1.26 6.97 27.79
CA GLN A 496 2.64 6.46 27.89
C GLN A 496 3.03 6.14 29.34
N GLU A 497 2.72 7.02 30.29
CA GLU A 497 3.01 6.81 31.72
C GLU A 497 2.26 5.62 32.33
N LYS A 498 1.13 5.24 31.72
CA LYS A 498 0.27 4.14 32.17
C LYS A 498 0.38 2.88 31.31
N GLU A 499 1.38 2.83 30.43
CA GLU A 499 1.61 1.71 29.51
C GLU A 499 0.38 1.35 28.66
N LEU A 500 -0.50 2.34 28.45
CA LEU A 500 -1.60 2.30 27.51
C LEU A 500 -1.07 2.66 26.12
N SER A 501 -0.08 1.92 25.62
CA SER A 501 0.44 2.16 24.27
C SER A 501 -0.69 2.05 23.25
N VAL A 502 -0.84 3.09 22.43
CA VAL A 502 -1.67 3.13 21.21
C VAL A 502 -1.01 2.29 20.14
#